data_AF-A0A0M2Q446-F1
#
_entry.id   AF-A0A0M2Q446-F1
#
_cell.length_a   1.000
_cell.length_b   1.000
_cell.length_c   1.000
_cell.angle_alpha   90.00
_cell.angle_beta   90.00
_cell.angle_gamma   90.00
#
_symmetry.space_group_name_H-M   'P 1'
#
loop_
_entity.id
_entity.type
_entity.pdbx_description
1 polymer ?
#
loop_
_entity_poly.entity_id
_entity_poly.type
_entity_poly.pdbx_seq_one_letter_code
_entity_poly.pdbx_strand_id
1 'polypeptide(L)'
;MMRIPVVDKDHKPLMPTTPARARKWIASGKALKRWSDCGQFYVQLTVEPSGRDTQSIVVGVDPGKLYSGIGVQSAKFTLYTAHLVLPFQKVRDRMDNRRMMRQARRGRRINRKVSFSKRAHRQARFSNRRSGKLAPSIKANRQLEIRVVSELCRIYPITQIRFEYVKADVDLTSGRKRACSGKGFSAVMVGQKWAIQQLEQLAPVVTIFGYQTSITRKYLGLEKNKVDKSKAEYETHAVDGVALAASYFVEYRKYHRQDTDGGDWFGGVGITKAPFFVVRRPPCSRRQLHLMVPAKGSVRRKYGGSTTRHGVRKGDLVKSPKGLGYVSGDTEKQVSVSAASWKRLGQISVSRVQLLRRSNGLVVA
;
A
#
# COMPACT_ATOMS: atom_id res chain seq x y z
N MET A 1 13.09 -16.20 -16.51
CA MET A 1 14.29 -15.63 -15.84
C MET A 1 13.92 -14.28 -15.23
N MET A 2 14.29 -14.01 -13.97
CA MET A 2 14.00 -12.71 -13.32
C MET A 2 14.70 -11.55 -14.04
N ARG A 3 14.13 -10.35 -13.98
CA ARG A 3 14.70 -9.11 -14.52
C ARG A 3 15.07 -8.16 -13.40
N ILE A 4 16.16 -7.43 -13.58
CA ILE A 4 16.66 -6.44 -12.62
C ILE A 4 16.36 -5.04 -13.17
N PRO A 5 15.66 -4.17 -12.43
CA PRO A 5 15.42 -2.79 -12.85
C PRO A 5 16.74 -2.03 -12.95
N VAL A 6 16.76 -1.07 -13.87
CA VAL A 6 17.94 -0.26 -14.15
C VAL A 6 17.51 1.20 -14.14
N VAL A 7 18.31 2.06 -13.51
CA VAL A 7 18.16 3.51 -13.63
C VAL A 7 19.47 4.11 -14.14
N ASP A 8 19.39 5.24 -14.84
CA ASP A 8 20.57 5.98 -15.25
C ASP A 8 21.19 6.77 -14.09
N LYS A 9 22.26 7.53 -14.39
CA LYS A 9 22.97 8.37 -13.42
C LYS A 9 22.05 9.43 -12.79
N ASP A 10 21.06 9.91 -13.54
CA ASP A 10 20.09 10.96 -13.17
C ASP A 10 18.82 10.38 -12.52
N HIS A 11 18.84 9.08 -12.16
CA HIS A 11 17.71 8.35 -11.58
C HIS A 11 16.48 8.20 -12.49
N LYS A 12 16.65 8.30 -13.82
CA LYS A 12 15.59 7.99 -14.78
C LYS A 12 15.53 6.49 -15.02
N PRO A 13 14.33 5.88 -15.00
CA PRO A 13 14.20 4.44 -15.19
C PRO A 13 14.47 4.02 -16.64
N LEU A 14 15.22 2.94 -16.81
CA LEU A 14 15.56 2.31 -18.07
C LEU A 14 14.97 0.89 -18.14
N MET A 15 15.09 0.23 -19.30
CA MET A 15 14.61 -1.14 -19.45
C MET A 15 15.31 -2.13 -18.50
N PRO A 16 14.56 -3.00 -17.80
CA PRO A 16 15.13 -4.02 -16.94
C PRO A 16 16.06 -4.99 -17.68
N THR A 17 17.14 -5.38 -17.02
CA THR A 17 18.19 -6.24 -17.58
C THR A 17 18.20 -7.64 -16.96
N THR A 18 19.06 -8.53 -17.44
CA THR A 18 19.26 -9.85 -16.82
C THR A 18 20.18 -9.75 -15.59
N PRO A 19 20.00 -10.63 -14.58
CA PRO A 19 20.88 -10.68 -13.41
C PRO A 19 22.35 -10.88 -13.78
N ALA A 20 22.64 -11.68 -14.82
CA ALA A 20 24.00 -11.91 -15.30
C ALA A 20 24.66 -10.62 -15.81
N ARG A 21 23.94 -9.82 -16.60
CA ARG A 21 24.43 -8.53 -17.10
C ARG A 21 24.60 -7.51 -15.97
N ALA A 22 23.64 -7.44 -15.04
CA ALA A 22 23.74 -6.59 -13.86
C ALA A 22 24.99 -6.92 -13.01
N ARG A 23 25.29 -8.22 -12.79
CA ARG A 23 26.51 -8.65 -12.08
C ARG A 23 27.79 -8.20 -12.80
N LYS A 24 27.86 -8.36 -14.12
CA LYS A 24 29.02 -7.92 -14.91
C LYS A 24 29.25 -6.41 -14.79
N TRP A 25 28.20 -5.60 -14.88
CA TRP A 25 28.31 -4.14 -14.71
C TRP A 25 28.79 -3.72 -13.34
N ILE A 26 28.30 -4.39 -12.29
CA ILE A 26 28.75 -4.13 -10.92
C ILE A 26 30.23 -4.51 -10.76
N ALA A 27 30.63 -5.70 -11.24
CA ALA A 27 32.01 -6.17 -11.14
C ALA A 27 32.98 -5.26 -11.91
N SER A 28 32.54 -4.70 -13.04
CA SER A 28 33.33 -3.77 -13.85
C SER A 28 33.19 -2.30 -13.43
N GLY A 29 32.57 -1.98 -12.28
CA GLY A 29 32.41 -0.61 -11.79
C GLY A 29 31.47 0.30 -12.60
N LYS A 30 30.70 -0.26 -13.56
CA LYS A 30 29.77 0.48 -14.44
C LYS A 30 28.38 0.70 -13.82
N ALA A 31 28.11 0.07 -12.68
CA ALA A 31 26.84 0.21 -11.98
C ALA A 31 26.96 0.03 -10.47
N LEU A 32 26.13 0.77 -9.71
CA LEU A 32 26.01 0.68 -8.26
C LEU A 32 24.80 -0.17 -7.87
N LYS A 33 24.99 -0.97 -6.81
CA LYS A 33 23.92 -1.74 -6.15
C LYS A 33 23.01 -0.79 -5.37
N ARG A 34 21.70 -0.89 -5.59
CA ARG A 34 20.69 -0.11 -4.88
C ARG A 34 19.47 -0.96 -4.51
N TRP A 35 18.70 -0.47 -3.54
CA TRP A 35 17.43 -1.06 -3.11
C TRP A 35 16.37 0.02 -3.06
N SER A 36 15.19 -0.27 -3.60
CA SER A 36 14.04 0.61 -3.51
C SER A 36 13.40 0.55 -2.13
N ASP A 37 12.58 1.54 -1.80
CA ASP A 37 11.83 1.54 -0.55
C ASP A 37 10.85 0.36 -0.43
N CYS A 38 10.49 -0.22 -1.57
CA CYS A 38 9.65 -1.42 -1.73
C CYS A 38 10.43 -2.74 -1.71
N GLY A 39 11.73 -2.72 -1.39
CA GLY A 39 12.57 -3.91 -1.23
C GLY A 39 13.16 -4.47 -2.53
N GLN A 40 12.80 -3.90 -3.69
CA GLN A 40 13.31 -4.35 -4.99
C GLN A 40 14.79 -3.96 -5.14
N PHE A 41 15.64 -4.94 -5.39
CA PHE A 41 17.02 -4.71 -5.82
C PHE A 41 17.03 -4.15 -7.24
N TYR A 42 17.81 -3.10 -7.46
CA TYR A 42 18.03 -2.50 -8.78
C TYR A 42 19.48 -2.01 -8.92
N VAL A 43 19.87 -1.68 -10.14
CA VAL A 43 21.19 -1.12 -10.43
C VAL A 43 21.08 0.30 -10.97
N GLN A 44 21.96 1.18 -10.50
CA GLN A 44 22.12 2.54 -11.02
C GLN A 44 23.38 2.57 -11.87
N LEU A 45 23.25 2.92 -13.15
CA LEU A 45 24.41 3.05 -14.05
C LEU A 45 25.24 4.28 -13.66
N THR A 46 26.57 4.13 -13.73
CA THR A 46 27.53 5.24 -13.57
C THR A 46 28.06 5.73 -14.92
N VAL A 47 27.77 4.99 -15.98
CA VAL A 47 28.15 5.29 -17.37
C VAL A 47 26.90 5.61 -18.17
N GLU A 48 27.08 6.28 -19.31
CA GLU A 48 25.97 6.52 -20.25
C GLU A 48 25.35 5.20 -20.72
N PRO A 49 24.02 5.08 -20.71
CA PRO A 49 23.35 3.89 -21.20
C PRO A 49 23.53 3.75 -22.71
N SER A 50 23.57 2.52 -23.20
CA SER A 50 23.66 2.24 -24.64
C SER A 50 22.42 2.66 -25.44
N GLY A 51 21.32 2.97 -24.75
CA GLY A 51 20.05 3.38 -25.36
C GLY A 51 19.02 3.70 -24.28
N ARG A 52 18.00 4.47 -24.66
CA ARG A 52 16.91 4.91 -23.77
C ARG A 52 15.54 4.39 -24.21
N ASP A 53 15.50 3.56 -25.23
CA ASP A 53 14.26 2.98 -25.74
C ASP A 53 13.64 2.06 -24.69
N THR A 54 12.31 2.19 -24.53
CA THR A 54 11.55 1.42 -23.56
C THR A 54 10.41 0.67 -24.22
N GLN A 55 10.06 -0.46 -23.63
CA GLN A 55 8.86 -1.21 -23.97
C GLN A 55 7.81 -0.96 -22.90
N SER A 56 6.53 -1.14 -23.23
CA SER A 56 5.45 -0.95 -22.27
C SER A 56 5.64 -1.83 -21.04
N ILE A 57 5.65 -1.18 -19.88
CA ILE A 57 5.58 -1.81 -18.56
C ILE A 57 4.38 -1.22 -17.84
N VAL A 58 3.50 -2.09 -17.34
CA VAL A 58 2.22 -1.72 -16.76
C VAL A 58 2.17 -2.13 -15.31
N VAL A 59 1.62 -1.26 -14.46
CA VAL A 59 1.33 -1.58 -13.05
C VAL A 59 -0.16 -1.90 -12.92
N GLY A 60 -0.49 -3.08 -12.41
CA GLY A 60 -1.84 -3.44 -12.01
C GLY A 60 -2.01 -3.23 -10.51
N VAL A 61 -3.07 -2.52 -10.13
CA VAL A 61 -3.44 -2.22 -8.75
C VAL A 61 -4.82 -2.82 -8.50
N ASP A 62 -4.86 -3.87 -7.68
CA ASP A 62 -6.09 -4.46 -7.15
C ASP A 62 -6.36 -3.91 -5.73
N PRO A 63 -7.10 -2.79 -5.61
CA PRO A 63 -7.42 -2.18 -4.33
C PRO A 63 -8.43 -2.97 -3.50
N GLY A 64 -8.08 -3.32 -2.26
CA GLY A 64 -9.04 -3.87 -1.29
C GLY A 64 -9.22 -3.05 -0.01
N LYS A 65 -9.97 -3.63 0.93
CA LYS A 65 -10.27 -3.04 2.24
C LYS A 65 -9.17 -3.32 3.26
N LEU A 66 -8.73 -4.57 3.35
CA LEU A 66 -7.68 -5.02 4.28
C LEU A 66 -6.36 -5.29 3.59
N TYR A 67 -6.41 -5.69 2.33
CA TYR A 67 -5.26 -6.03 1.52
C TYR A 67 -5.43 -5.45 0.12
N SER A 68 -4.32 -5.14 -0.56
CA SER A 68 -4.33 -4.77 -1.97
C SER A 68 -3.24 -5.55 -2.70
N GLY A 69 -3.52 -5.94 -3.95
CA GLY A 69 -2.56 -6.58 -4.85
C GLY A 69 -1.86 -5.58 -5.73
N ILE A 70 -0.56 -5.75 -5.94
CA ILE A 70 0.22 -4.98 -6.92
C ILE A 70 0.96 -5.97 -7.82
N GLY A 71 0.87 -5.78 -9.13
CA GLY A 71 1.66 -6.50 -10.13
C GLY A 71 2.30 -5.53 -11.11
N VAL A 72 3.54 -5.79 -11.53
CA VAL A 72 4.23 -5.05 -12.59
C VAL A 72 4.55 -6.03 -13.72
N GLN A 73 4.07 -5.72 -14.92
CA GLN A 73 4.08 -6.63 -16.05
C GLN A 73 4.61 -5.95 -17.31
N SER A 74 5.47 -6.67 -18.04
CA SER A 74 5.82 -6.37 -19.43
C SER A 74 5.16 -7.40 -20.35
N ALA A 75 5.27 -7.24 -21.67
CA ALA A 75 4.76 -8.24 -22.60
C ALA A 75 5.34 -9.66 -22.36
N LYS A 76 6.54 -9.79 -21.80
CA LYS A 76 7.23 -11.10 -21.67
C LYS A 76 7.53 -11.55 -20.23
N PHE A 77 7.52 -10.63 -19.28
CA PHE A 77 7.97 -10.90 -17.91
C PHE A 77 7.08 -10.21 -16.88
N THR A 78 6.75 -10.94 -15.82
CA THR A 78 6.29 -10.38 -14.55
C THR A 78 7.52 -9.90 -13.79
N LEU A 79 7.54 -8.62 -13.42
CA LEU A 79 8.74 -7.92 -12.92
C LEU A 79 8.73 -7.75 -11.40
N TYR A 80 7.55 -7.52 -10.82
CA TYR A 80 7.38 -7.26 -9.39
C TYR A 80 5.98 -7.62 -8.96
N THR A 81 5.86 -8.25 -7.80
CA THR A 81 4.56 -8.51 -7.16
C THR A 81 4.59 -8.13 -5.70
N ALA A 82 3.47 -7.60 -5.19
CA ALA A 82 3.33 -7.32 -3.77
C ALA A 82 1.93 -7.54 -3.25
N HIS A 83 1.90 -8.01 -2.00
CA HIS A 83 0.73 -8.05 -1.14
C HIS A 83 0.84 -6.90 -0.13
N LEU A 84 -0.06 -5.92 -0.23
CA LEU A 84 -0.10 -4.78 0.68
C LEU A 84 -0.99 -5.09 1.87
N VAL A 85 -0.46 -5.03 3.10
CA VAL A 85 -1.27 -5.09 4.33
C VAL A 85 -1.73 -3.68 4.70
N LEU A 86 -3.01 -3.41 4.48
CA LEU A 86 -3.57 -2.06 4.60
C LEU A 86 -3.87 -1.68 6.06
N PRO A 87 -3.68 -0.41 6.44
CA PRO A 87 -3.86 0.02 7.83
C PRO A 87 -5.34 0.26 8.22
N PHE A 88 -6.31 -0.19 7.41
CA PHE A 88 -7.73 0.16 7.55
C PHE A 88 -8.28 -0.03 8.96
N GLN A 89 -8.22 -1.27 9.48
CA GLN A 89 -8.80 -1.61 10.79
C GLN A 89 -8.13 -0.79 11.89
N LYS A 90 -6.80 -0.73 11.87
CA LYS A 90 -6.01 0.02 12.85
C LYS A 90 -6.33 1.52 12.85
N VAL A 91 -6.55 2.12 11.67
CA VAL A 91 -6.92 3.52 11.56
C VAL A 91 -8.35 3.72 12.06
N ARG A 92 -9.28 2.82 11.74
CA ARG A 92 -10.64 2.83 12.26
C ARG A 92 -10.66 2.78 13.80
N ASP A 93 -9.98 1.80 14.40
CA ASP A 93 -9.91 1.64 15.86
C ASP A 93 -9.32 2.89 16.53
N ARG A 94 -8.32 3.52 15.91
CA ARG A 94 -7.74 4.78 16.40
C ARG A 94 -8.71 5.94 16.30
N MET A 95 -9.52 6.00 15.25
CA MET A 95 -10.54 7.03 15.08
C MET A 95 -11.69 6.86 16.07
N ASP A 96 -12.10 5.62 16.34
CA ASP A 96 -13.12 5.29 17.32
C ASP A 96 -12.64 5.59 18.75
N ASN A 97 -11.42 5.16 19.11
CA ASN A 97 -10.78 5.53 20.36
C ASN A 97 -10.70 7.04 20.55
N ARG A 98 -10.28 7.76 19.50
CA ARG A 98 -10.22 9.24 19.53
C ARG A 98 -11.61 9.85 19.72
N ARG A 99 -12.65 9.32 19.08
CA ARG A 99 -14.03 9.78 19.23
C ARG A 99 -14.51 9.57 20.67
N MET A 100 -14.34 8.36 21.20
CA MET A 100 -14.67 8.00 22.57
C MET A 100 -13.97 8.91 23.58
N MET A 101 -12.65 9.11 23.46
CA MET A 101 -11.87 10.00 24.33
C MET A 101 -12.39 11.44 24.33
N ARG A 102 -12.79 11.96 23.16
CA ARG A 102 -13.37 13.31 23.05
C ARG A 102 -14.78 13.38 23.67
N GLN A 103 -15.57 12.32 23.53
CA GLN A 103 -16.89 12.24 24.15
C GLN A 103 -16.77 12.19 25.67
N ALA A 104 -15.94 11.31 26.23
CA ALA A 104 -15.73 11.22 27.68
C ALA A 104 -15.25 12.54 28.29
N ARG A 105 -14.28 13.21 27.66
CA ARG A 105 -13.77 14.52 28.13
C ARG A 105 -14.85 15.59 28.14
N ARG A 106 -15.68 15.67 27.09
CA ARG A 106 -16.82 16.61 27.04
C ARG A 106 -17.88 16.23 28.06
N GLY A 107 -18.16 14.94 28.21
CA GLY A 107 -19.12 14.41 29.17
C GLY A 107 -18.82 14.79 30.62
N ARG A 108 -17.53 14.86 31.02
CA ARG A 108 -17.11 15.33 32.35
C ARG A 108 -17.38 16.81 32.62
N ARG A 109 -17.47 17.64 31.57
CA ARG A 109 -17.78 19.07 31.69
C ARG A 109 -19.28 19.35 31.69
N ILE A 110 -20.09 18.36 31.37
CA ILE A 110 -21.55 18.50 31.30
C ILE A 110 -22.13 18.13 32.66
N ASN A 111 -22.58 19.13 33.41
CA ASN A 111 -23.46 18.90 34.55
C ASN A 111 -24.82 18.41 34.02
N ARG A 112 -25.14 17.13 34.21
CA ARG A 112 -26.40 16.55 33.72
C ARG A 112 -27.61 16.88 34.61
N LYS A 113 -27.37 17.40 35.81
CA LYS A 113 -28.42 17.79 36.77
C LYS A 113 -29.14 19.09 36.38
N VAL A 114 -28.52 19.94 35.55
CA VAL A 114 -29.15 21.16 35.05
C VAL A 114 -29.88 20.90 33.72
N SER A 115 -30.91 21.71 33.45
CA SER A 115 -31.69 21.68 32.20
C SER A 115 -30.79 21.78 30.97
N PHE A 116 -31.19 21.14 29.87
CA PHE A 116 -30.34 21.03 28.66
C PHE A 116 -29.84 22.39 28.15
N SER A 117 -30.71 23.41 28.16
CA SER A 117 -30.38 24.80 27.77
C SER A 117 -29.27 25.42 28.62
N LYS A 118 -29.16 25.03 29.89
CA LYS A 118 -28.14 25.52 30.84
C LYS A 118 -26.87 24.65 30.88
N ARG A 119 -26.80 23.55 30.12
CA ARG A 119 -25.62 22.66 30.09
C ARG A 119 -24.50 23.28 29.27
N ALA A 120 -23.26 23.14 29.74
CA ALA A 120 -22.03 23.47 28.99
C ALA A 120 -21.77 22.49 27.83
N HIS A 121 -22.72 22.35 26.91
CA HIS A 121 -22.64 21.54 25.71
C HIS A 121 -22.33 22.42 24.49
N ARG A 122 -21.50 21.94 23.57
CA ARG A 122 -21.19 22.66 22.34
C ARG A 122 -22.35 22.46 21.36
N GLN A 123 -22.97 23.54 20.90
CA GLN A 123 -23.97 23.52 19.82
C GLN A 123 -23.44 22.80 18.56
N ALA A 124 -24.33 22.12 17.85
CA ALA A 124 -24.00 21.42 16.61
C ALA A 124 -23.70 22.42 15.48
N ARG A 125 -22.44 22.52 15.06
CA ARG A 125 -22.02 23.40 13.96
C ARG A 125 -22.10 22.67 12.62
N PHE A 126 -23.31 22.44 12.11
CA PHE A 126 -23.52 21.77 10.82
C PHE A 126 -22.95 22.58 9.65
N SER A 127 -23.02 23.91 9.73
CA SER A 127 -22.44 24.86 8.77
C SER A 127 -20.92 24.75 8.60
N ASN A 128 -20.19 24.05 9.48
CA ASN A 128 -18.75 23.81 9.39
C ASN A 128 -18.41 22.52 8.60
N ARG A 129 -19.40 21.80 8.08
CA ARG A 129 -19.23 20.57 7.30
C ARG A 129 -19.26 20.87 5.79
N ARG A 130 -18.48 21.84 5.33
CA ARG A 130 -18.55 22.38 3.95
C ARG A 130 -17.73 21.61 2.90
N SER A 131 -16.87 20.66 3.29
CA SER A 131 -15.97 19.98 2.34
C SER A 131 -16.22 18.48 2.25
N GLY A 132 -16.12 17.95 1.03
CA GLY A 132 -16.04 16.51 0.77
C GLY A 132 -14.78 15.95 1.41
N LYS A 133 -14.94 15.16 2.47
CA LYS A 133 -13.82 14.58 3.24
C LYS A 133 -13.70 13.10 2.95
N LEU A 134 -12.52 12.69 2.48
CA LEU A 134 -12.18 11.28 2.42
C LEU A 134 -12.01 10.72 3.84
N ALA A 135 -12.66 9.58 4.12
CA ALA A 135 -12.55 8.93 5.41
C ALA A 135 -11.08 8.57 5.72
N PRO A 136 -10.56 8.82 6.95
CA PRO A 136 -9.15 8.62 7.26
C PRO A 136 -8.63 7.19 7.01
N SER A 137 -9.46 6.17 7.24
CA SER A 137 -9.09 4.77 6.98
C SER A 137 -8.94 4.47 5.49
N ILE A 138 -9.87 4.97 4.66
CA ILE A 138 -9.82 4.83 3.21
C ILE A 138 -8.64 5.61 2.65
N LYS A 139 -8.45 6.87 3.10
CA LYS A 139 -7.29 7.69 2.70
C LYS A 139 -5.98 6.98 3.01
N ALA A 140 -5.85 6.38 4.20
CA ALA A 140 -4.63 5.69 4.59
C ALA A 140 -4.31 4.45 3.72
N ASN A 141 -5.35 3.72 3.27
CA ASN A 141 -5.18 2.61 2.33
C ASN A 141 -4.67 3.12 0.98
N ARG A 142 -5.40 4.08 0.38
CA ARG A 142 -5.04 4.67 -0.92
C ARG A 142 -3.64 5.28 -0.91
N GLN A 143 -3.27 5.96 0.18
CA GLN A 143 -1.91 6.51 0.34
C GLN A 143 -0.81 5.45 0.46
N LEU A 144 -1.11 4.22 0.89
CA LEU A 144 -0.13 3.13 0.87
C LEU A 144 0.05 2.59 -0.55
N GLU A 145 -1.05 2.38 -1.28
CA GLU A 145 -1.02 1.97 -2.70
C GLU A 145 -0.25 2.98 -3.56
N ILE A 146 -0.63 4.26 -3.49
CA ILE A 146 0.04 5.35 -4.22
C ILE A 146 1.54 5.42 -3.85
N ARG A 147 1.88 5.22 -2.57
CA ARG A 147 3.29 5.24 -2.13
C ARG A 147 4.10 4.12 -2.78
N VAL A 148 3.53 2.93 -2.92
CA VAL A 148 4.18 1.78 -3.55
C VAL A 148 4.29 2.00 -5.06
N VAL A 149 3.20 2.40 -5.72
CA VAL A 149 3.22 2.67 -7.18
C VAL A 149 4.22 3.78 -7.52
N SER A 150 4.24 4.88 -6.75
CA SER A 150 5.22 5.96 -6.92
C SER A 150 6.66 5.48 -6.78
N GLU A 151 6.94 4.52 -5.90
CA GLU A 151 8.28 3.92 -5.81
C GLU A 151 8.63 3.08 -7.04
N LEU A 152 7.67 2.31 -7.55
CA LEU A 152 7.85 1.48 -8.73
C LEU A 152 8.09 2.33 -9.98
N CYS A 153 7.37 3.45 -10.14
CA CYS A 153 7.59 4.41 -11.23
C CYS A 153 9.00 5.04 -11.24
N ARG A 154 9.72 5.03 -10.10
CA ARG A 154 11.10 5.54 -10.04
C ARG A 154 12.14 4.55 -10.58
N ILE A 155 11.80 3.26 -10.62
CA ILE A 155 12.75 2.19 -11.00
C ILE A 155 12.33 1.43 -12.26
N TYR A 156 11.08 1.57 -12.70
CA TYR A 156 10.56 0.99 -13.94
C TYR A 156 10.01 2.11 -14.84
N PRO A 157 10.25 2.04 -16.17
CA PRO A 157 9.63 2.95 -17.12
C PRO A 157 8.15 2.58 -17.33
N ILE A 158 7.32 2.96 -16.37
CA ILE A 158 5.88 2.64 -16.36
C ILE A 158 5.16 3.47 -17.42
N THR A 159 4.46 2.80 -18.35
CA THR A 159 3.68 3.45 -19.42
C THR A 159 2.20 3.62 -19.07
N GLN A 160 1.65 2.73 -18.24
CA GLN A 160 0.25 2.79 -17.82
C GLN A 160 0.05 2.14 -16.44
N ILE A 161 -0.95 2.63 -15.70
CA ILE A 161 -1.43 2.01 -14.47
C ILE A 161 -2.85 1.48 -14.73
N ARG A 162 -3.11 0.21 -14.45
CA ARG A 162 -4.43 -0.39 -14.49
C ARG A 162 -4.97 -0.56 -13.08
N PHE A 163 -6.14 0.00 -12.80
CA PHE A 163 -6.69 0.09 -11.46
C PHE A 163 -8.06 -0.58 -11.39
N GLU A 164 -8.25 -1.55 -10.48
CA GLU A 164 -9.57 -2.17 -10.33
C GLU A 164 -10.59 -1.16 -9.80
N TYR A 165 -11.69 -1.01 -10.54
CA TYR A 165 -12.79 -0.12 -10.20
C TYR A 165 -13.98 -0.91 -9.66
N VAL A 166 -14.50 -0.47 -8.51
CA VAL A 166 -15.62 -1.09 -7.83
C VAL A 166 -16.82 -0.18 -7.98
N LYS A 167 -17.83 -0.65 -8.71
CA LYS A 167 -19.13 0.02 -8.78
C LYS A 167 -20.01 -0.48 -7.65
N ALA A 168 -19.91 0.17 -6.50
CA ALA A 168 -20.77 -0.13 -5.36
C ALA A 168 -22.07 0.64 -5.48
N ASP A 169 -23.13 -0.03 -5.93
CA ASP A 169 -24.47 0.52 -5.89
C ASP A 169 -25.02 0.44 -4.46
N VAL A 170 -25.10 1.59 -3.80
CA VAL A 170 -25.56 1.73 -2.42
C VAL A 170 -27.05 1.48 -2.25
N ASP A 171 -27.84 1.62 -3.32
CA ASP A 171 -29.27 1.32 -3.29
C ASP A 171 -29.48 -0.20 -3.36
N LEU A 172 -28.64 -0.93 -4.12
CA LEU A 172 -28.66 -2.40 -4.17
C LEU A 172 -27.98 -3.08 -2.96
N THR A 173 -26.92 -2.49 -2.39
CA THR A 173 -26.12 -3.15 -1.32
C THR A 173 -26.53 -2.84 0.11
N SER A 174 -27.32 -1.79 0.37
CA SER A 174 -27.59 -1.37 1.76
C SER A 174 -28.60 -2.24 2.50
N GLY A 175 -29.40 -3.07 1.79
CA GLY A 175 -30.51 -3.86 2.36
C GLY A 175 -31.60 -3.00 3.02
N ARG A 176 -31.44 -1.68 3.04
CA ARG A 176 -32.32 -0.73 3.70
C ARG A 176 -33.27 -0.17 2.65
N LYS A 177 -34.44 -0.80 2.50
CA LYS A 177 -35.50 -0.37 1.57
C LYS A 177 -35.86 1.13 1.67
N ARG A 178 -35.63 1.79 2.82
CA ARG A 178 -35.88 3.23 3.04
C ARG A 178 -34.72 4.17 2.67
N ALA A 179 -33.57 3.65 2.24
CA ALA A 179 -32.37 4.44 1.92
C ALA A 179 -32.11 4.56 0.40
N CYS A 180 -32.97 3.96 -0.43
CA CYS A 180 -32.90 4.07 -1.88
C CYS A 180 -33.37 5.45 -2.30
N SER A 181 -32.42 6.33 -2.64
CA SER A 181 -32.71 7.71 -3.04
C SER A 181 -32.32 8.00 -4.49
N GLY A 182 -31.74 7.02 -5.20
CA GLY A 182 -31.10 7.21 -6.50
C GLY A 182 -29.84 8.09 -6.45
N LYS A 183 -29.53 8.69 -5.28
CA LYS A 183 -28.48 9.67 -5.02
C LYS A 183 -27.55 9.21 -3.89
N GLY A 184 -27.34 7.90 -3.78
CA GLY A 184 -26.43 7.35 -2.79
C GLY A 184 -24.96 7.56 -3.19
N PHE A 185 -24.07 7.69 -2.20
CA PHE A 185 -22.62 7.69 -2.42
C PHE A 185 -21.96 6.53 -1.70
N SER A 186 -21.00 5.87 -2.36
CA SER A 186 -20.15 4.86 -1.73
C SER A 186 -18.82 5.47 -1.29
N ALA A 187 -18.48 5.31 -0.02
CA ALA A 187 -17.19 5.76 0.51
C ALA A 187 -15.99 5.10 -0.22
N VAL A 188 -16.19 3.87 -0.72
CA VAL A 188 -15.19 3.15 -1.53
C VAL A 188 -14.98 3.86 -2.86
N MET A 189 -16.06 4.19 -3.57
CA MET A 189 -15.99 4.88 -4.87
C MET A 189 -15.36 6.27 -4.75
N VAL A 190 -15.67 7.02 -3.69
CA VAL A 190 -15.02 8.32 -3.41
C VAL A 190 -13.52 8.13 -3.20
N GLY A 191 -13.12 7.09 -2.48
CA GLY A 191 -11.71 6.74 -2.29
C GLY A 191 -11.01 6.30 -3.57
N GLN A 192 -11.68 5.56 -4.45
CA GLN A 192 -11.14 5.14 -5.75
C GLN A 192 -10.94 6.33 -6.68
N LYS A 193 -11.93 7.21 -6.82
CA LYS A 193 -11.81 8.44 -7.62
C LYS A 193 -10.65 9.31 -7.14
N TRP A 194 -10.53 9.51 -5.83
CA TRP A 194 -9.40 10.24 -5.27
C TRP A 194 -8.06 9.56 -5.58
N ALA A 195 -7.98 8.24 -5.45
CA ALA A 195 -6.73 7.52 -5.73
C ALA A 195 -6.33 7.58 -7.20
N ILE A 196 -7.28 7.42 -8.12
CA ILE A 196 -7.07 7.51 -9.57
C ILE A 196 -6.49 8.89 -9.92
N GLN A 197 -7.10 9.98 -9.43
CA GLN A 197 -6.59 11.34 -9.64
C GLN A 197 -5.14 11.54 -9.15
N GLN A 198 -4.72 10.84 -8.08
CA GLN A 198 -3.33 10.91 -7.61
C GLN A 198 -2.38 10.04 -8.44
N LEU A 199 -2.87 8.91 -8.96
CA LEU A 199 -2.07 8.00 -9.80
C LEU A 199 -1.88 8.54 -11.21
N GLU A 200 -2.86 9.28 -11.75
CA GLU A 200 -2.77 9.96 -13.05
C GLU A 200 -1.61 10.97 -13.12
N GLN A 201 -1.15 11.48 -11.97
CA GLN A 201 0.03 12.33 -11.89
C GLN A 201 1.35 11.57 -12.15
N LEU A 202 1.33 10.23 -12.11
CA LEU A 202 2.50 9.37 -12.30
C LEU A 202 2.53 8.76 -13.70
N ALA A 203 1.40 8.27 -14.18
CA ALA A 203 1.22 7.67 -15.50
C ALA A 203 -0.28 7.59 -15.85
N PRO A 204 -0.66 7.46 -17.14
CA PRO A 204 -2.05 7.25 -17.54
C PRO A 204 -2.71 6.10 -16.77
N VAL A 205 -3.92 6.32 -16.25
CA VAL A 205 -4.67 5.33 -15.47
C VAL A 205 -5.86 4.81 -16.28
N VAL A 206 -5.98 3.49 -16.39
CA VAL A 206 -7.16 2.82 -16.97
C VAL A 206 -7.87 2.03 -15.88
N THR A 207 -9.18 2.24 -15.77
CA THR A 207 -10.03 1.51 -14.84
C THR A 207 -10.50 0.18 -15.44
N ILE A 208 -10.39 -0.89 -14.67
CA ILE A 208 -10.82 -2.23 -15.07
C ILE A 208 -11.84 -2.73 -14.05
N PHE A 209 -12.95 -3.31 -14.51
CA PHE A 209 -13.94 -3.88 -13.60
C PHE A 209 -13.53 -5.27 -13.13
N GLY A 210 -13.90 -5.65 -11.91
CA GLY A 210 -13.47 -6.93 -11.32
C GLY A 210 -13.90 -8.18 -12.11
N TYR A 211 -14.99 -8.12 -12.88
CA TYR A 211 -15.37 -9.21 -13.77
C TYR A 211 -14.36 -9.39 -14.92
N GLN A 212 -13.82 -8.29 -15.47
CA GLN A 212 -12.79 -8.32 -16.51
C GLN A 212 -11.49 -8.91 -15.95
N THR A 213 -11.08 -8.49 -14.75
CA THR A 213 -9.94 -9.08 -14.02
C THR A 213 -10.09 -10.59 -13.87
N SER A 214 -11.29 -11.04 -13.47
CA SER A 214 -11.58 -12.47 -13.30
C SER A 214 -11.46 -13.26 -14.61
N ILE A 215 -11.91 -12.68 -15.73
CA ILE A 215 -11.82 -13.28 -17.07
C ILE A 215 -10.35 -13.40 -17.49
N THR A 216 -9.58 -12.31 -17.41
CA THR A 216 -8.14 -12.31 -17.72
C THR A 216 -7.37 -13.29 -16.85
N ARG A 217 -7.67 -13.34 -15.54
CA ARG A 217 -7.02 -14.27 -14.62
C ARG A 217 -7.26 -15.73 -15.03
N LYS A 218 -8.48 -16.09 -15.41
CA LYS A 218 -8.82 -17.45 -15.88
C LYS A 218 -8.08 -17.81 -17.17
N TYR A 219 -8.07 -16.89 -18.14
CA TYR A 219 -7.37 -17.10 -19.41
C TYR A 219 -5.87 -17.34 -19.22
N LEU A 220 -5.25 -16.58 -18.32
CA LEU A 220 -3.82 -16.71 -18.02
C LEU A 220 -3.48 -17.91 -17.12
N GLY A 221 -4.44 -18.75 -16.76
CA GLY A 221 -4.23 -19.90 -15.86
C GLY A 221 -3.75 -19.51 -14.46
N LEU A 222 -4.09 -18.30 -14.01
CA LEU A 222 -3.63 -17.77 -12.74
C LEU A 222 -4.56 -18.22 -11.59
N GLU A 223 -4.10 -19.20 -10.81
CA GLU A 223 -4.87 -19.69 -9.67
C GLU A 223 -4.97 -18.66 -8.54
N LYS A 224 -6.17 -18.50 -8.00
CA LYS A 224 -6.45 -17.59 -6.88
C LYS A 224 -6.87 -18.37 -5.65
N ASN A 225 -6.13 -18.20 -4.56
CA ASN A 225 -6.49 -18.72 -3.26
C ASN A 225 -7.67 -17.92 -2.68
N LYS A 226 -8.85 -18.55 -2.62
CA LYS A 226 -10.08 -17.94 -2.11
C LYS A 226 -10.37 -18.27 -0.64
N VAL A 227 -9.67 -19.24 -0.06
CA VAL A 227 -9.99 -19.82 1.26
C VAL A 227 -9.58 -18.86 2.38
N ASP A 228 -8.31 -18.48 2.42
CA ASP A 228 -7.79 -17.56 3.43
C ASP A 228 -7.13 -16.33 2.78
N LYS A 229 -7.94 -15.28 2.64
CA LYS A 229 -7.51 -14.00 2.06
C LYS A 229 -6.53 -13.23 2.95
N SER A 230 -6.26 -13.69 4.17
CA SER A 230 -5.29 -13.06 5.09
C SER A 230 -3.86 -13.55 4.88
N LYS A 231 -3.69 -14.69 4.21
CA LYS A 231 -2.36 -15.22 3.88
C LYS A 231 -1.63 -14.27 2.95
N ALA A 232 -0.40 -13.95 3.32
CA ALA A 232 0.48 -13.12 2.53
C ALA A 232 1.22 -13.98 1.50
N GLU A 233 0.45 -14.58 0.60
CA GLU A 233 0.89 -15.44 -0.51
C GLU A 233 0.64 -14.72 -1.85
N TYR A 234 1.31 -15.17 -2.90
CA TYR A 234 1.17 -14.58 -4.24
C TYR A 234 -0.28 -14.72 -4.75
N GLU A 235 -0.86 -15.88 -4.51
CA GLU A 235 -2.15 -16.35 -5.01
C GLU A 235 -3.34 -15.67 -4.34
N THR A 236 -3.16 -14.86 -3.28
CA THR A 236 -4.29 -14.23 -2.58
C THR A 236 -4.73 -12.92 -3.22
N HIS A 237 -3.81 -11.96 -3.37
CA HIS A 237 -4.11 -10.62 -3.92
C HIS A 237 -3.12 -10.20 -5.01
N ALA A 238 -1.85 -10.60 -4.94
CA ALA A 238 -0.85 -10.16 -5.91
C ALA A 238 -1.14 -10.68 -7.33
N VAL A 239 -1.71 -11.89 -7.42
CA VAL A 239 -2.18 -12.50 -8.66
C VAL A 239 -3.19 -11.64 -9.43
N ASP A 240 -4.07 -10.92 -8.73
CA ASP A 240 -5.04 -10.02 -9.37
C ASP A 240 -4.35 -8.76 -9.90
N GLY A 241 -3.34 -8.26 -9.18
CA GLY A 241 -2.46 -7.20 -9.69
C GLY A 241 -1.74 -7.60 -10.98
N VAL A 242 -1.27 -8.85 -11.08
CA VAL A 242 -0.66 -9.37 -12.31
C VAL A 242 -1.69 -9.50 -13.43
N ALA A 243 -2.87 -10.07 -13.16
CA ALA A 243 -3.93 -10.18 -14.16
C ALA A 243 -4.38 -8.81 -14.70
N LEU A 244 -4.53 -7.82 -13.82
CA LEU A 244 -4.84 -6.44 -14.18
C LEU A 244 -3.75 -5.84 -15.08
N ALA A 245 -2.48 -5.97 -14.72
CA ALA A 245 -1.38 -5.46 -15.53
C ALA A 245 -1.31 -6.17 -16.89
N ALA A 246 -1.49 -7.49 -16.90
CA ALA A 246 -1.45 -8.33 -18.09
C ALA A 246 -2.59 -8.01 -19.08
N SER A 247 -3.75 -7.55 -18.59
CA SER A 247 -4.87 -7.13 -19.46
C SER A 247 -4.54 -5.98 -20.42
N TYR A 248 -3.38 -5.33 -20.27
CA TYR A 248 -2.87 -4.39 -21.28
C TYR A 248 -2.35 -5.07 -22.54
N PHE A 249 -1.77 -6.26 -22.39
CA PHE A 249 -1.13 -7.00 -23.47
C PHE A 249 -2.04 -8.06 -24.08
N VAL A 250 -3.13 -8.42 -23.40
CA VAL A 250 -4.13 -9.39 -23.85
C VAL A 250 -5.53 -8.89 -23.58
N GLU A 251 -6.42 -9.08 -24.54
CA GLU A 251 -7.82 -8.67 -24.46
C GLU A 251 -8.71 -9.70 -25.15
N TYR A 252 -9.85 -10.03 -24.52
CA TYR A 252 -10.89 -10.83 -25.16
C TYR A 252 -11.75 -9.94 -26.05
N ARG A 253 -11.86 -10.27 -27.33
CA ARG A 253 -12.70 -9.53 -28.29
C ARG A 253 -13.69 -10.47 -28.92
N LYS A 254 -14.96 -10.05 -28.93
CA LYS A 254 -15.98 -10.67 -29.77
C LYS A 254 -15.79 -10.17 -31.20
N TYR A 255 -15.95 -11.05 -32.16
CA TYR A 255 -15.97 -10.70 -33.58
C TYR A 255 -17.24 -11.28 -34.21
N HIS A 256 -17.77 -10.57 -35.20
CA HIS A 256 -18.93 -10.99 -35.97
C HIS A 256 -18.44 -11.05 -37.43
N ARG A 257 -18.42 -12.24 -38.00
CA ARG A 257 -18.19 -12.48 -39.43
C ARG A 257 -19.54 -12.77 -40.08
N GLN A 258 -19.63 -12.67 -41.42
CA GLN A 258 -20.89 -12.84 -42.16
C GLN A 258 -21.68 -14.09 -41.75
N ASP A 259 -21.01 -15.20 -41.40
CA ASP A 259 -21.67 -16.46 -41.06
C ASP A 259 -21.37 -16.99 -39.64
N THR A 260 -20.58 -16.27 -38.83
CA THR A 260 -20.18 -16.75 -37.50
C THR A 260 -19.92 -15.63 -36.50
N ASP A 261 -20.60 -15.72 -35.37
CA ASP A 261 -20.28 -14.98 -34.16
C ASP A 261 -19.31 -15.79 -33.30
N GLY A 262 -18.21 -15.16 -32.92
CA GLY A 262 -17.19 -15.78 -32.08
C GLY A 262 -16.57 -14.79 -31.13
N GLY A 263 -15.63 -15.26 -30.33
CA GLY A 263 -14.76 -14.38 -29.57
C GLY A 263 -13.49 -15.09 -29.18
N ASP A 264 -12.38 -14.39 -29.32
CA ASP A 264 -11.05 -14.93 -29.08
C ASP A 264 -10.19 -13.92 -28.33
N TRP A 265 -9.07 -14.40 -27.80
CA TRP A 265 -8.06 -13.58 -27.14
C TRP A 265 -7.07 -13.04 -28.16
N PHE A 266 -6.88 -11.72 -28.11
CA PHE A 266 -5.93 -11.02 -28.96
C PHE A 266 -4.75 -10.50 -28.13
N GLY A 267 -3.56 -10.53 -28.73
CA GLY A 267 -2.32 -10.12 -28.10
C GLY A 267 -1.55 -11.29 -27.46
N GLY A 268 -0.52 -10.98 -26.67
CA GLY A 268 0.34 -11.99 -26.08
C GLY A 268 1.05 -11.48 -24.84
N VAL A 269 1.02 -12.28 -23.77
CA VAL A 269 1.69 -11.96 -22.51
C VAL A 269 2.37 -13.17 -21.89
N GLY A 270 3.64 -13.01 -21.52
CA GLY A 270 4.41 -14.01 -20.78
C GLY A 270 4.32 -13.78 -19.28
N ILE A 271 3.73 -14.74 -18.55
CA ILE A 271 3.74 -14.75 -17.09
C ILE A 271 4.97 -15.52 -16.60
N THR A 272 5.74 -14.92 -15.71
CA THR A 272 6.97 -15.54 -15.18
C THR A 272 7.04 -15.40 -13.67
N LYS A 273 7.78 -16.28 -12.99
CA LYS A 273 8.09 -16.08 -11.56
C LYS A 273 8.78 -14.74 -11.35
N ALA A 274 8.28 -13.97 -10.39
CA ALA A 274 8.76 -12.65 -10.02
C ALA A 274 9.01 -12.56 -8.51
N PRO A 275 9.81 -11.60 -8.04
CA PRO A 275 9.89 -11.28 -6.62
C PRO A 275 8.51 -10.97 -6.03
N PHE A 276 8.24 -11.54 -4.86
CA PHE A 276 7.01 -11.32 -4.09
C PHE A 276 7.35 -10.66 -2.76
N PHE A 277 6.67 -9.56 -2.46
CA PHE A 277 6.92 -8.76 -1.27
C PHE A 277 5.65 -8.57 -0.44
N VAL A 278 5.81 -8.56 0.88
CA VAL A 278 4.72 -8.19 1.80
C VAL A 278 5.00 -6.81 2.37
N VAL A 279 4.22 -5.82 1.95
CA VAL A 279 4.48 -4.40 2.28
C VAL A 279 3.42 -3.88 3.23
N ARG A 280 3.83 -3.18 4.29
CA ARG A 280 2.92 -2.56 5.27
C ARG A 280 3.47 -1.25 5.81
N ARG A 281 2.59 -0.44 6.42
CA ARG A 281 3.03 0.73 7.21
C ARG A 281 3.57 0.27 8.57
N PRO A 282 4.67 0.84 9.10
CA PRO A 282 5.12 0.55 10.44
C PRO A 282 4.04 0.95 11.46
N PRO A 283 3.65 0.04 12.37
CA PRO A 283 2.80 0.28 13.54
C PRO A 283 3.23 1.38 14.51
N CYS A 284 3.16 2.65 14.10
CA CYS A 284 3.47 3.77 15.00
C CYS A 284 2.23 4.24 15.74
N SER A 285 2.22 4.15 17.08
CA SER A 285 1.23 4.82 17.92
C SER A 285 1.60 6.29 18.08
N ARG A 286 0.70 7.20 17.68
CA ARG A 286 0.91 8.64 17.89
C ARG A 286 0.89 8.96 19.38
N ARG A 287 1.61 10.02 19.76
CA ARG A 287 1.66 10.49 21.14
C ARG A 287 0.24 10.72 21.66
N GLN A 288 -0.10 10.13 22.79
CA GLN A 288 -1.32 10.44 23.51
C GLN A 288 -0.91 11.26 24.73
N LEU A 289 -1.07 12.59 24.63
CA LEU A 289 -0.74 13.54 25.71
C LEU A 289 -1.56 13.29 26.99
N HIS A 290 -2.63 12.49 26.89
CA HIS A 290 -3.53 12.18 27.98
C HIS A 290 -3.86 10.69 27.95
N LEU A 291 -2.99 9.85 28.50
CA LEU A 291 -3.45 8.55 29.01
C LEU A 291 -4.65 8.82 29.95
N MET A 292 -5.68 7.99 29.83
CA MET A 292 -7.08 8.33 30.20
C MET A 292 -7.25 8.80 31.65
N VAL A 293 -6.40 8.28 32.53
CA VAL A 293 -6.38 8.54 33.96
C VAL A 293 -4.99 9.09 34.33
N PRO A 294 -4.88 10.30 34.91
CA PRO A 294 -3.62 10.76 35.49
C PRO A 294 -3.22 9.88 36.67
N ALA A 295 -1.92 9.69 36.88
CA ALA A 295 -1.42 9.08 38.11
C ALA A 295 -1.58 10.05 39.30
N LYS A 296 -1.30 9.57 40.51
CA LYS A 296 -1.23 10.42 41.72
C LYS A 296 -0.32 11.63 41.45
N GLY A 297 -0.75 12.82 41.86
CA GLY A 297 -0.04 14.08 41.57
C GLY A 297 -0.27 14.67 40.18
N SER A 298 -1.34 14.27 39.46
CA SER A 298 -1.68 14.76 38.11
C SER A 298 -0.63 14.47 37.03
N VAL A 299 0.36 13.62 37.33
CA VAL A 299 1.41 13.21 36.39
C VAL A 299 0.84 12.25 35.35
N ARG A 300 1.16 12.49 34.07
CA ARG A 300 0.67 11.67 32.95
C ARG A 300 1.83 10.97 32.26
N ARG A 301 1.71 9.65 32.12
CA ARG A 301 2.72 8.82 31.43
C ARG A 301 2.88 9.26 29.97
N LYS A 302 4.14 9.33 29.51
CA LYS A 302 4.48 9.49 28.08
C LYS A 302 4.09 8.21 27.34
N TYR A 303 3.23 8.31 26.33
CA TYR A 303 2.83 7.18 25.47
C TYR A 303 2.94 7.52 24.00
N GLY A 304 3.47 6.59 23.20
CA GLY A 304 3.60 6.73 21.75
C GLY A 304 4.73 7.67 21.34
N GLY A 305 4.86 7.90 20.04
CA GLY A 305 5.99 8.58 19.42
C GLY A 305 6.68 7.71 18.38
N SER A 306 7.32 8.38 17.41
CA SER A 306 8.12 7.75 16.35
C SER A 306 9.59 7.64 16.71
N THR A 307 10.11 8.53 17.55
CA THR A 307 11.52 8.53 17.97
C THR A 307 11.64 7.82 19.31
N THR A 308 12.58 6.88 19.43
CA THR A 308 12.90 6.24 20.72
C THR A 308 13.83 7.16 21.53
N ARG A 309 14.08 6.80 22.79
CA ARG A 309 15.06 7.52 23.62
C ARG A 309 16.52 7.32 23.17
N HIS A 310 16.75 6.42 22.21
CA HIS A 310 18.07 5.86 21.89
C HIS A 310 18.56 6.24 20.48
N GLY A 311 18.11 7.37 19.94
CA GLY A 311 18.53 7.86 18.62
C GLY A 311 18.00 7.08 17.40
N VAL A 312 17.34 5.93 17.61
CA VAL A 312 16.64 5.15 16.58
C VAL A 312 15.14 5.48 16.55
N ARG A 313 14.48 5.22 15.42
CA ARG A 313 13.06 5.54 15.22
C ARG A 313 12.27 4.28 14.90
N LYS A 314 10.99 4.25 15.25
CA LYS A 314 10.09 3.15 14.88
C LYS A 314 10.00 3.03 13.36
N GLY A 315 10.22 1.81 12.87
CA GLY A 315 10.35 1.50 11.45
C GLY A 315 11.75 1.69 10.87
N ASP A 316 12.75 2.12 11.66
CA ASP A 316 14.16 2.02 11.25
C ASP A 316 14.52 0.54 11.08
N LEU A 317 15.24 0.22 10.00
CA LEU A 317 15.79 -1.11 9.75
C LEU A 317 17.14 -1.23 10.45
N VAL A 318 17.29 -2.25 11.28
CA VAL A 318 18.44 -2.45 12.15
C VAL A 318 18.97 -3.87 12.08
N LYS A 319 20.28 -4.03 12.22
CA LYS A 319 20.93 -5.31 12.50
C LYS A 319 21.04 -5.50 14.01
N SER A 320 20.75 -6.69 14.50
CA SER A 320 20.84 -7.06 15.91
C SER A 320 21.34 -8.50 16.06
N PRO A 321 21.75 -8.93 17.27
CA PRO A 321 22.10 -10.34 17.53
C PRO A 321 20.97 -11.34 17.28
N LYS A 322 19.71 -10.88 17.24
CA LYS A 322 18.54 -11.70 16.91
C LYS A 322 18.19 -11.65 15.42
N GLY A 323 19.06 -11.06 14.60
CA GLY A 323 18.88 -10.91 13.16
C GLY A 323 18.48 -9.49 12.72
N LEU A 324 18.18 -9.38 11.42
CA LEU A 324 17.68 -8.18 10.77
C LEU A 324 16.22 -7.92 11.16
N GLY A 325 15.88 -6.69 11.53
CA GLY A 325 14.51 -6.34 11.86
C GLY A 325 14.25 -4.85 11.91
N TYR A 326 13.02 -4.49 12.25
CA TYR A 326 12.54 -3.13 12.35
C TYR A 326 12.37 -2.74 13.81
N VAL A 327 12.76 -1.52 14.16
CA VAL A 327 12.51 -0.96 15.50
C VAL A 327 11.01 -0.80 15.71
N SER A 328 10.48 -1.40 16.78
CA SER A 328 9.05 -1.35 17.11
C SER A 328 8.74 -0.57 18.39
N GLY A 329 9.74 -0.32 19.23
CA GLY A 329 9.64 0.48 20.44
C GLY A 329 10.91 0.44 21.28
N ASP A 330 10.82 0.97 22.49
CA ASP A 330 11.93 1.09 23.42
C ASP A 330 11.46 0.99 24.87
N THR A 331 12.35 0.49 25.71
CA THR A 331 12.33 0.65 27.16
C THR A 331 13.42 1.65 27.56
N GLU A 332 13.62 1.83 28.85
CA GLU A 332 14.67 2.71 29.37
C GLU A 332 16.07 2.29 28.91
N LYS A 333 16.36 0.99 28.80
CA LYS A 333 17.70 0.48 28.48
C LYS A 333 17.80 -0.29 27.15
N GLN A 334 16.67 -0.63 26.53
CA GLN A 334 16.64 -1.54 25.38
C GLN A 334 15.74 -1.04 24.26
N VAL A 335 16.03 -1.47 23.03
CA VAL A 335 15.21 -1.26 21.85
C VAL A 335 14.50 -2.57 21.50
N SER A 336 13.20 -2.49 21.26
CA SER A 336 12.42 -3.62 20.76
C SER A 336 12.58 -3.73 19.25
N VAL A 337 13.04 -4.89 18.77
CA VAL A 337 13.23 -5.20 17.36
C VAL A 337 12.19 -6.24 16.94
N SER A 338 11.61 -6.09 15.75
CA SER A 338 10.54 -6.96 15.24
C SER A 338 10.80 -7.34 13.79
N ALA A 339 10.38 -8.54 13.40
CA ALA A 339 10.43 -8.99 12.02
C ALA A 339 9.50 -8.13 11.14
N ALA A 340 9.59 -8.28 9.82
CA ALA A 340 8.70 -7.60 8.88
C ALA A 340 7.21 -7.98 9.07
N SER A 341 6.93 -9.18 9.58
CA SER A 341 5.61 -9.62 10.04
C SER A 341 5.08 -8.85 11.26
N TRP A 342 5.93 -8.01 11.86
CA TRP A 342 5.73 -7.29 13.11
C TRP A 342 5.68 -8.17 14.38
N LYS A 343 6.07 -9.45 14.25
CA LYS A 343 6.36 -10.31 15.41
C LYS A 343 7.67 -9.86 16.06
N ARG A 344 7.68 -9.66 17.38
CA ARG A 344 8.86 -9.20 18.12
C ARG A 344 9.95 -10.28 18.10
N LEU A 345 11.15 -9.91 17.67
CA LEU A 345 12.35 -10.77 17.73
C LEU A 345 12.96 -10.74 19.13
N GLY A 346 12.96 -9.58 19.77
CA GLY A 346 13.45 -9.42 21.13
C GLY A 346 13.56 -7.96 21.55
N GLN A 347 13.97 -7.77 22.80
CA GLN A 347 14.45 -6.48 23.30
C GLN A 347 15.97 -6.57 23.39
N ILE A 348 16.64 -5.64 22.71
CA ILE A 348 18.08 -5.67 22.49
C ILE A 348 18.68 -4.45 23.18
N SER A 349 19.81 -4.62 23.87
CA SER A 349 20.60 -3.49 24.38
C SER A 349 20.97 -2.54 23.25
N VAL A 350 20.89 -1.23 23.48
CA VAL A 350 21.14 -0.20 22.46
C VAL A 350 22.51 -0.37 21.80
N SER A 351 23.53 -0.71 22.57
CA SER A 351 24.90 -0.91 22.08
C SER A 351 25.04 -2.05 21.07
N ARG A 352 24.08 -2.97 21.03
CA ARG A 352 24.06 -4.13 20.13
C ARG A 352 23.12 -3.93 18.93
N VAL A 353 22.57 -2.73 18.73
CA VAL A 353 21.68 -2.40 17.63
C VAL A 353 22.41 -1.48 16.66
N GLN A 354 22.63 -1.95 15.43
CA GLN A 354 23.22 -1.16 14.36
C GLN A 354 22.14 -0.68 13.40
N LEU A 355 22.04 0.64 13.20
CA LEU A 355 21.14 1.22 12.21
C LEU A 355 21.67 0.93 10.80
N LEU A 356 20.82 0.33 9.96
CA LEU A 356 21.13 0.09 8.54
C LEU A 356 20.43 1.10 7.64
N ARG A 357 19.16 1.42 7.94
CA ARG A 357 18.36 2.36 7.17
C ARG A 357 17.34 3.05 8.04
N ARG A 358 17.18 4.37 7.87
CA ARG A 358 16.10 5.11 8.49
C ARG A 358 14.73 4.67 7.96
N SER A 359 13.71 4.89 8.78
CA SER A 359 12.32 4.62 8.44
C SER A 359 11.89 5.46 7.25
N ASN A 360 11.58 4.79 6.15
CA ASN A 360 10.95 5.37 4.96
C ASN A 360 9.41 5.26 5.01
N GLY A 361 8.87 4.81 6.15
CA GLY A 361 7.44 4.62 6.34
C GLY A 361 6.88 3.35 5.72
N LEU A 362 7.72 2.41 5.25
CA LEU A 362 7.37 1.08 4.79
C LEU A 362 8.15 0.00 5.56
N VAL A 363 7.46 -1.11 5.81
CA VAL A 363 8.04 -2.36 6.31
C VAL A 363 7.79 -3.38 5.21
N VAL A 364 8.88 -3.95 4.70
CA VAL A 364 8.87 -4.91 3.60
C VAL A 364 9.43 -6.23 4.13
N ALA A 365 8.68 -7.31 3.89
CA ALA A 365 9.11 -8.69 4.12
C ALA A 365 9.50 -9.32 2.78
#